data_AF-A0A7I0IML2-F1
#
_entry.id   AF-A0A7I0IML2-F1
#
_cell.length_a   1.000
_cell.length_b   1.000
_cell.length_c   1.000
_cell.angle_alpha   90.00
_cell.angle_beta   90.00
_cell.angle_gamma   90.00
#
_symmetry.space_group_name_H-M   'P 1'
#
loop_
_entity.id
_entity.type
_entity.pdbx_description
1 polymer ?
#
loop_
_entity_poly.entity_id
_entity_poly.type
_entity_poly.pdbx_seq_one_letter_code
_entity_poly.pdbx_strand_id
1 'polypeptide(L)'
;MNHTRYALLFGITIYALLLFGFSGVPDADIFYHFAIAKLYLKEGFVSKLPWPELAIQFQEFTDFHFLFHILQIPFVLLPFEETISIKLFILVSISTLLYTIQRYLLSKSPNISPYFLVTFFILGSILFTGRMLFGRGNLLFFCLYFLCLHLWNPKNVYKILVISFVSVWTYSGFPYLLLTAIFISLLDSKKENLKILSYVTTGMILGMIFHPSFPYQFKGYFIELVLQTIPPKGIEPIAEWLPPTKEILILGFITTFPLLLLCFRNGIHSKFEPTSIVFLFLGITNLIFASASLRVFEISWLMFFVFIFLNLKINIRYQLFISLLVFVIQIPIAYDKMGQQFKSSETKYGQIVTDWVRFNIPKGEKIFLSWADYPYFTFKIPDYHFLFGLNPLYAWSYDQKSYFTQKAFFEGNLQGFQFIPKAMDYNTIVINKHYYGYTAKTFKDLSIDYILAFENEKYSIFVRTNPNKNNKKDAIINPK
;
A
#
# COMPACT_ATOMS: atom_id res chain seq x y z
N MET A 1 29.63 15.80 8.54
CA MET A 1 29.24 14.40 8.29
C MET A 1 28.66 13.69 9.51
N ASN A 2 29.17 13.90 10.73
CA ASN A 2 28.68 13.17 11.92
C ASN A 2 27.21 13.46 12.29
N HIS A 3 26.76 14.71 12.23
CA HIS A 3 25.37 15.08 12.59
C HIS A 3 24.30 14.46 11.67
N THR A 4 24.61 14.21 10.40
CA THR A 4 23.67 13.59 9.46
C THR A 4 23.38 12.14 9.83
N ARG A 5 24.41 11.38 10.23
CA ARG A 5 24.27 9.98 10.64
C ARG A 5 23.42 9.86 11.92
N TYR A 6 23.66 10.73 12.90
CA TYR A 6 22.87 10.73 14.14
C TYR A 6 21.41 11.16 13.90
N ALA A 7 21.16 12.15 13.03
CA ALA A 7 19.79 12.51 12.65
C ALA A 7 19.07 11.37 11.92
N LEU A 8 19.76 10.64 11.05
CA LEU A 8 19.19 9.45 10.41
C LEU A 8 18.83 8.39 11.45
N LEU A 9 19.76 8.05 12.36
CA LEU A 9 19.50 7.10 13.44
C LEU A 9 18.33 7.52 14.33
N PHE A 10 18.22 8.81 14.64
CA PHE A 10 17.08 9.37 15.34
C PHE A 10 15.76 9.11 14.60
N GLY A 11 15.71 9.36 13.29
CA GLY A 11 14.53 9.08 12.49
C GLY A 11 14.16 7.59 12.44
N ILE A 12 15.16 6.72 12.26
CA ILE A 12 14.99 5.25 12.31
C ILE A 12 14.41 4.84 13.65
N THR A 13 14.88 5.43 14.75
CA THR A 13 14.38 5.14 16.10
C THR A 13 12.91 5.53 16.25
N ILE A 14 12.49 6.68 15.70
CA ILE A 14 11.07 7.08 15.72
C ILE A 14 10.22 6.08 14.93
N TYR A 15 10.63 5.71 13.71
CA TYR A 15 9.89 4.71 12.93
C TYR A 15 9.82 3.36 13.64
N ALA A 16 10.92 2.93 14.27
CA ALA A 16 10.94 1.71 15.06
C ALA A 16 9.95 1.78 16.23
N LEU A 17 9.87 2.92 16.95
CA LEU A 17 8.88 3.10 18.01
C LEU A 17 7.44 3.02 17.50
N LEU A 18 7.15 3.66 16.36
CA LEU A 18 5.80 3.65 15.76
C LEU A 18 5.41 2.26 15.20
N LEU A 19 6.37 1.46 14.73
CA LEU A 19 6.12 0.12 14.19
C LEU A 19 6.10 -0.96 15.27
N PHE A 20 7.08 -0.98 16.16
CA PHE A 20 7.29 -2.07 17.12
C PHE A 20 6.63 -1.81 18.48
N GLY A 21 6.06 -0.61 18.71
CA GLY A 21 5.27 -0.31 19.90
C GLY A 21 3.93 -1.05 19.98
N PHE A 22 3.48 -1.69 18.90
CA PHE A 22 2.17 -2.35 18.79
C PHE A 22 2.30 -3.79 18.27
N SER A 23 1.37 -4.68 18.64
CA SER A 23 1.27 -6.04 18.10
C SER A 23 0.62 -6.07 16.72
N GLY A 24 0.96 -7.06 15.87
CA GLY A 24 0.40 -7.19 14.52
C GLY A 24 1.18 -6.41 13.46
N VAL A 25 0.51 -5.95 12.41
CA VAL A 25 1.07 -5.11 11.33
C VAL A 25 0.07 -3.98 11.03
N PRO A 26 0.51 -2.81 10.54
CA PRO A 26 -0.37 -1.64 10.43
C PRO A 26 -1.38 -1.69 9.26
N ASP A 27 -1.19 -2.62 8.32
CA ASP A 27 -2.01 -2.71 7.10
C ASP A 27 -2.16 -4.18 6.68
N ALA A 28 -3.35 -4.55 6.21
CA ALA A 28 -3.64 -5.94 5.84
C ALA A 28 -3.07 -6.32 4.46
N ASP A 29 -2.97 -5.37 3.52
CA ASP A 29 -2.51 -5.63 2.15
C ASP A 29 -1.05 -6.11 2.11
N ILE A 30 -0.24 -5.75 3.10
CA ILE A 30 1.15 -6.23 3.19
C ILE A 30 1.25 -7.75 3.29
N PHE A 31 0.23 -8.42 3.85
CA PHE A 31 0.18 -9.88 3.90
C PHE A 31 0.09 -10.50 2.51
N TYR A 32 -0.71 -9.92 1.61
CA TYR A 32 -0.78 -10.37 0.22
C TYR A 32 0.59 -10.27 -0.46
N HIS A 33 1.29 -9.15 -0.27
CA HIS A 33 2.61 -8.96 -0.86
C HIS A 33 3.62 -10.02 -0.38
N PHE A 34 3.63 -10.31 0.92
CA PHE A 34 4.45 -11.39 1.46
C PHE A 34 3.98 -12.79 1.02
N ALA A 35 2.69 -12.98 0.73
CA ALA A 35 2.18 -14.21 0.14
C ALA A 35 2.73 -14.43 -1.28
N ILE A 36 2.78 -13.37 -2.10
CA ILE A 36 3.41 -13.40 -3.42
C ILE A 36 4.91 -13.66 -3.31
N ALA A 37 5.60 -13.01 -2.38
CA ALA A 37 7.02 -13.27 -2.14
C ALA A 37 7.30 -14.74 -1.77
N LYS A 38 6.45 -15.34 -0.90
CA LYS A 38 6.48 -16.77 -0.59
C LYS A 38 6.22 -17.65 -1.82
N LEU A 39 5.28 -17.26 -2.68
CA LEU A 39 4.98 -17.98 -3.92
C LEU A 39 6.18 -17.95 -4.87
N TYR A 40 6.81 -16.78 -5.06
CA TYR A 40 8.03 -16.67 -5.87
C TYR A 40 9.21 -17.46 -5.32
N LEU A 41 9.37 -17.49 -4.00
CA LEU A 41 10.38 -18.32 -3.36
C LEU A 41 10.16 -19.83 -3.63
N LYS A 42 8.90 -20.27 -3.68
CA LYS A 42 8.53 -21.68 -3.86
C LYS A 42 8.53 -22.12 -5.33
N GLU A 43 7.95 -21.31 -6.22
CA GLU A 43 7.60 -21.72 -7.59
C GLU A 43 8.38 -20.93 -8.65
N GLY A 44 9.20 -19.96 -8.25
CA GLY A 44 9.83 -19.02 -9.16
C GLY A 44 8.82 -18.03 -9.73
N PHE A 45 9.07 -17.52 -10.93
CA PHE A 45 8.16 -16.57 -11.56
C PHE A 45 6.81 -17.23 -11.90
N VAL A 46 5.72 -16.59 -11.50
CA VAL A 46 4.35 -17.03 -11.80
C VAL A 46 3.63 -16.06 -12.72
N SER A 47 2.93 -16.59 -13.72
CA SER A 47 2.10 -15.82 -14.66
C SER A 47 0.61 -15.83 -14.31
N LYS A 48 0.22 -16.59 -13.28
CA LYS A 48 -1.15 -16.72 -12.78
C LYS A 48 -1.10 -16.91 -11.27
N LEU A 49 -2.09 -16.39 -10.56
CA LEU A 49 -2.23 -16.64 -9.13
C LEU A 49 -3.06 -17.90 -8.89
N PRO A 50 -2.63 -18.79 -7.97
CA PRO A 50 -3.36 -20.02 -7.69
C PRO A 50 -4.59 -19.80 -6.81
N TRP A 51 -4.66 -18.68 -6.09
CA TRP A 51 -5.66 -18.47 -5.03
C TRP A 51 -7.02 -17.94 -5.49
N PRO A 52 -7.14 -16.91 -6.35
CA PRO A 52 -8.45 -16.34 -6.65
C PRO A 52 -9.18 -17.13 -7.74
N GLU A 53 -10.49 -17.37 -7.57
CA GLU A 53 -11.34 -18.07 -8.56
C GLU A 53 -12.03 -17.10 -9.53
N LEU A 54 -12.33 -15.88 -9.06
CA LEU A 54 -13.08 -14.85 -9.78
C LEU A 54 -12.26 -13.57 -9.87
N ALA A 55 -11.05 -13.65 -10.40
CA ALA A 55 -10.22 -12.49 -10.64
C ALA A 55 -9.39 -12.64 -11.90
N ILE A 56 -9.10 -11.52 -12.56
CA ILE A 56 -8.26 -11.51 -13.76
C ILE A 56 -6.89 -12.14 -13.51
N GLN A 57 -6.35 -12.04 -12.29
CA GLN A 57 -5.07 -12.65 -11.92
C GLN A 57 -5.07 -14.18 -11.97
N PHE A 58 -6.23 -14.82 -11.94
CA PHE A 58 -6.35 -16.27 -12.15
C PHE A 58 -5.96 -16.67 -13.58
N GLN A 59 -6.24 -15.80 -14.56
CA GLN A 59 -5.91 -16.03 -15.97
C GLN A 59 -4.57 -15.42 -16.35
N GLU A 60 -4.31 -14.22 -15.85
CA GLU A 60 -3.15 -13.39 -16.21
C GLU A 60 -2.75 -12.51 -15.02
N PHE A 61 -1.75 -12.95 -14.27
CA PHE A 61 -1.18 -12.18 -13.18
C PHE A 61 -0.17 -11.17 -13.72
N THR A 62 -0.51 -9.89 -13.56
CA THR A 62 0.47 -8.81 -13.70
C THR A 62 0.96 -8.40 -12.33
N ASP A 63 2.26 -8.53 -12.14
CA ASP A 63 2.90 -8.08 -10.92
C ASP A 63 3.46 -6.66 -11.05
N PHE A 64 2.64 -5.64 -10.78
CA PHE A 64 3.11 -4.24 -10.77
C PHE A 64 4.16 -3.95 -9.68
N HIS A 65 4.32 -4.87 -8.73
CA HIS A 65 5.18 -4.78 -7.57
C HIS A 65 6.28 -5.84 -7.64
N PHE A 66 6.68 -6.25 -8.85
CA PHE A 66 7.62 -7.36 -9.06
C PHE A 66 8.89 -7.25 -8.22
N LEU A 67 9.66 -6.17 -8.37
CA LEU A 67 10.87 -5.95 -7.58
C LEU A 67 10.56 -5.84 -6.09
N PHE A 68 9.42 -5.25 -5.73
CA PHE A 68 9.00 -5.12 -4.36
C PHE A 68 8.77 -6.50 -3.70
N HIS A 69 8.14 -7.46 -4.39
CA HIS A 69 8.03 -8.84 -3.91
C HIS A 69 9.39 -9.56 -3.85
N ILE A 70 10.25 -9.38 -4.85
CA ILE A 70 11.60 -9.98 -4.84
C ILE A 70 12.41 -9.50 -3.63
N LEU A 71 12.33 -8.20 -3.29
CA LEU A 71 13.03 -7.65 -2.12
C LEU A 71 12.44 -8.09 -0.78
N GLN A 72 11.23 -8.65 -0.74
CA GLN A 72 10.64 -9.25 0.46
C GLN A 72 11.14 -10.66 0.73
N ILE A 73 11.61 -11.40 -0.29
CA ILE A 73 12.08 -12.79 -0.15
C ILE A 73 13.13 -12.96 0.96
N PRO A 74 14.18 -12.10 1.06
CA PRO A 74 15.14 -12.21 2.17
C PRO A 74 14.49 -12.09 3.57
N PHE A 75 13.41 -11.33 3.69
CA PHE A 75 12.68 -11.15 4.95
C PHE A 75 11.75 -12.33 5.26
N VAL A 76 11.21 -12.99 4.23
CA VAL A 76 10.47 -14.25 4.35
C VAL A 76 11.37 -15.36 4.93
N LEU A 77 12.66 -15.35 4.59
CA LEU A 77 13.65 -16.34 5.04
C LEU A 77 14.21 -16.08 6.45
N LEU A 78 13.90 -14.94 7.07
CA LEU A 78 14.39 -14.64 8.42
C LEU A 78 13.77 -15.59 9.46
N PRO A 79 14.54 -16.05 10.45
CA PRO A 79 14.06 -16.95 11.50
C PRO A 79 13.28 -16.21 12.60
N PHE A 80 12.47 -15.22 12.22
CA PHE A 80 11.62 -14.44 13.12
C PHE A 80 10.14 -14.77 12.89
N GLU A 81 9.30 -14.34 13.82
CA GLU A 81 7.85 -14.34 13.59
C GLU A 81 7.51 -13.51 12.34
N GLU A 82 6.54 -13.97 11.56
CA GLU A 82 6.15 -13.33 10.29
C GLU A 82 5.83 -11.84 10.44
N THR A 83 5.16 -11.44 11.52
CA THR A 83 4.81 -10.04 11.79
C THR A 83 6.06 -9.18 12.04
N ILE A 84 7.09 -9.73 12.68
CA ILE A 84 8.38 -9.08 12.92
C ILE A 84 9.12 -8.93 11.59
N SER A 85 9.19 -9.99 10.78
CA SER A 85 9.83 -9.96 9.46
C SER A 85 9.20 -8.90 8.54
N ILE A 86 7.87 -8.80 8.54
CA ILE A 86 7.14 -7.75 7.81
C ILE A 86 7.55 -6.36 8.32
N LYS A 87 7.50 -6.12 9.64
CA LYS A 87 7.88 -4.83 10.22
C LYS A 87 9.33 -4.44 9.93
N LEU A 88 10.25 -5.41 9.93
CA LEU A 88 11.64 -5.18 9.56
C LEU A 88 11.77 -4.74 8.10
N PHE A 89 11.04 -5.37 7.18
CA PHE A 89 10.99 -4.95 5.78
C PHE A 89 10.48 -3.50 5.65
N ILE A 90 9.39 -3.17 6.34
CA ILE A 90 8.83 -1.81 6.36
C ILE A 90 9.86 -0.82 6.89
N LEU A 91 10.49 -1.12 8.04
CA LEU A 91 11.49 -0.27 8.67
C LEU A 91 12.69 -0.03 7.74
N VAL A 92 13.22 -1.06 7.10
CA VAL A 92 14.34 -0.93 6.15
C VAL A 92 13.94 -0.08 4.95
N SER A 93 12.74 -0.30 4.41
CA SER A 93 12.23 0.44 3.25
C SER A 93 12.04 1.93 3.55
N ILE A 94 11.36 2.27 4.65
CA ILE A 94 11.14 3.67 5.04
C ILE A 94 12.42 4.37 5.49
N SER A 95 13.34 3.64 6.12
CA SER A 95 14.66 4.18 6.49
C SER A 95 15.51 4.50 5.25
N THR A 96 15.42 3.66 4.22
CA THR A 96 16.09 3.89 2.93
C THR A 96 15.51 5.11 2.23
N LEU A 97 14.18 5.28 2.25
CA LEU A 97 13.53 6.48 1.73
C LEU A 97 14.03 7.73 2.47
N LEU A 98 14.00 7.71 3.80
CA LEU A 98 14.51 8.80 4.64
C LEU A 98 15.97 9.14 4.32
N TYR A 99 16.81 8.12 4.13
CA TYR A 99 18.19 8.33 3.71
C TYR A 99 18.30 9.00 2.34
N THR A 100 17.60 8.49 1.32
CA THR A 100 17.68 9.05 -0.04
C THR A 100 17.17 10.49 -0.14
N ILE A 101 16.06 10.81 0.54
CA ILE A 101 15.51 12.16 0.54
C ILE A 101 16.41 13.13 1.33
N GLN A 102 16.96 12.70 2.47
CA GLN A 102 17.91 13.50 3.24
C GLN A 102 19.17 13.79 2.42
N ARG A 103 19.71 12.79 1.71
CA ARG A 103 20.86 12.95 0.82
C ARG A 103 20.59 13.94 -0.31
N TYR A 104 19.42 13.84 -0.94
CA TYR A 104 19.02 14.76 -1.99
C TYR A 104 18.91 16.20 -1.46
N LEU A 105 18.10 16.43 -0.42
CA LEU A 105 17.84 17.77 0.10
C LEU A 105 19.08 18.43 0.72
N LEU A 106 19.89 17.72 1.51
CA LEU A 106 21.11 18.30 2.09
C LEU A 106 22.18 18.61 1.04
N SER A 107 22.16 17.94 -0.13
CA SER A 107 23.06 18.28 -1.23
C SER A 107 22.70 19.60 -1.93
N LYS A 108 21.44 20.03 -1.83
CA LYS A 108 20.91 21.27 -2.43
C LYS A 108 20.78 22.40 -1.42
N SER A 109 20.49 22.07 -0.16
CA SER A 109 20.21 22.99 0.93
C SER A 109 21.10 22.69 2.15
N PRO A 110 22.42 22.97 2.09
CA PRO A 110 23.37 22.59 3.14
C PRO A 110 23.14 23.31 4.48
N ASN A 111 22.39 24.42 4.48
CA ASN A 111 22.06 25.20 5.68
C ASN A 111 20.91 24.61 6.51
N ILE A 112 20.30 23.52 6.04
CA ILE A 112 19.22 22.85 6.75
C ILE A 112 19.79 21.84 7.75
N SER A 113 19.31 21.91 8.99
CA SER A 113 19.61 20.92 10.02
C SER A 113 19.09 19.55 9.58
N PRO A 114 19.95 18.52 9.59
CA PRO A 114 19.50 17.15 9.36
C PRO A 114 18.39 16.70 10.31
N TYR A 115 18.40 17.18 11.57
CA TYR A 115 17.34 16.88 12.54
C TYR A 115 16.01 17.54 12.18
N PHE A 116 16.04 18.78 11.69
CA PHE A 116 14.83 19.48 11.28
C PHE A 116 14.17 18.82 10.08
N LEU A 117 14.97 18.40 9.09
CA LEU A 117 14.50 17.63 7.95
C LEU A 117 13.86 16.31 8.40
N VAL A 118 14.57 15.52 9.22
CA VAL A 118 14.10 14.20 9.67
C VAL A 118 12.82 14.33 10.50
N THR A 119 12.78 15.25 11.47
CA THR A 119 11.59 15.44 12.30
C THR A 119 10.38 15.84 11.45
N PHE A 120 10.52 16.75 10.49
CA PHE A 120 9.39 17.14 9.64
C PHE A 120 9.00 16.07 8.63
N PHE A 121 9.94 15.29 8.12
CA PHE A 121 9.60 14.18 7.23
C PHE A 121 8.71 13.15 7.92
N ILE A 122 8.97 12.89 9.21
CA ILE A 122 8.25 11.87 10.00
C ILE A 122 7.01 12.44 10.69
N LEU A 123 7.06 13.67 11.19
CA LEU A 123 6.02 14.23 12.06
C LEU A 123 5.36 15.48 11.48
N GLY A 124 5.76 15.92 10.28
CA GLY A 124 5.10 17.03 9.59
C GLY A 124 3.70 16.66 9.10
N SER A 125 3.45 15.39 8.77
CA SER A 125 2.10 14.92 8.47
C SER A 125 1.91 13.51 9.02
N ILE A 126 1.05 13.41 10.03
CA ILE A 126 0.68 12.11 10.63
C ILE A 126 0.04 11.20 9.58
N LEU A 127 -0.75 11.76 8.66
CA LEU A 127 -1.36 11.00 7.59
C LEU A 127 -0.31 10.43 6.63
N PHE A 128 0.63 11.27 6.19
CA PHE A 128 1.73 10.82 5.32
C PHE A 128 2.51 9.69 5.99
N THR A 129 2.90 9.88 7.25
CA THR A 129 3.66 8.87 8.00
C THR A 129 2.87 7.60 8.22
N GLY A 130 1.58 7.68 8.55
CA GLY A 130 0.69 6.53 8.64
C GLY A 130 0.69 5.70 7.37
N ARG A 131 0.51 6.35 6.22
CA ARG A 131 0.48 5.67 4.91
C ARG A 131 1.82 5.11 4.49
N MET A 132 2.93 5.80 4.78
CA MET A 132 4.27 5.25 4.54
C MET A 132 4.52 4.01 5.40
N LEU A 133 4.00 3.96 6.62
CA LEU A 133 4.14 2.80 7.51
C LEU A 133 3.30 1.59 7.09
N PHE A 134 2.38 1.71 6.12
CA PHE A 134 1.71 0.55 5.53
C PHE A 134 2.67 -0.35 4.75
N GLY A 135 3.87 0.14 4.40
CA GLY A 135 4.92 -0.73 3.87
C GLY A 135 4.79 -1.06 2.39
N ARG A 136 4.01 -0.31 1.62
CA ARG A 136 3.63 -0.64 0.24
C ARG A 136 4.71 -0.28 -0.78
N GLY A 137 4.48 -0.66 -2.05
CA GLY A 137 5.44 -0.45 -3.14
C GLY A 137 5.84 1.00 -3.40
N ASN A 138 4.99 1.97 -3.03
CA ASN A 138 5.29 3.40 -3.12
C ASN A 138 6.57 3.80 -2.36
N LEU A 139 6.89 3.14 -1.23
CA LEU A 139 8.12 3.37 -0.48
C LEU A 139 9.36 3.14 -1.33
N LEU A 140 9.42 1.98 -1.99
CA LEU A 140 10.55 1.58 -2.80
C LEU A 140 10.67 2.46 -4.04
N PHE A 141 9.52 2.79 -4.67
CA PHE A 141 9.49 3.74 -5.77
C PHE A 141 10.09 5.09 -5.38
N PHE A 142 9.67 5.66 -4.24
CA PHE A 142 10.20 6.95 -3.79
C PHE A 142 11.69 6.90 -3.42
N CYS A 143 12.21 5.77 -2.93
CA CYS A 143 13.65 5.58 -2.76
C CYS A 143 14.40 5.76 -4.09
N LEU A 144 13.94 5.07 -5.14
CA LEU A 144 14.54 5.16 -6.47
C LEU A 144 14.33 6.54 -7.10
N TYR A 145 13.17 7.16 -6.88
CA TYR A 145 12.85 8.51 -7.32
C TYR A 145 13.87 9.53 -6.78
N PHE A 146 14.08 9.58 -5.45
CA PHE A 146 15.04 10.51 -4.85
C PHE A 146 16.50 10.16 -5.15
N LEU A 147 16.82 8.87 -5.30
CA LEU A 147 18.14 8.45 -5.78
C LEU A 147 18.40 8.97 -7.20
N CYS A 148 17.40 8.89 -8.09
CA CYS A 148 17.46 9.43 -9.44
C CYS A 148 17.67 10.95 -9.42
N LEU A 149 16.91 11.68 -8.59
CA LEU A 149 17.06 13.14 -8.43
C LEU A 149 18.42 13.54 -7.86
N HIS A 150 18.96 12.77 -6.90
CA HIS A 150 20.32 13.01 -6.38
C HIS A 150 21.39 12.83 -7.46
N LEU A 151 21.19 11.90 -8.38
CA LEU A 151 22.09 11.62 -9.50
C LEU A 151 21.79 12.45 -10.75
N TRP A 152 20.87 13.41 -10.71
CA TRP A 152 20.37 14.19 -11.85
C TRP A 152 21.46 15.05 -12.52
N ASN A 153 22.28 14.40 -13.35
CA ASN A 153 23.42 14.98 -14.02
C ASN A 153 23.73 14.21 -15.32
N PRO A 154 24.08 14.89 -16.44
CA PRO A 154 24.45 14.25 -17.70
C PRO A 154 25.59 13.22 -17.62
N LYS A 155 26.45 13.30 -16.61
CA LYS A 155 27.54 12.34 -16.36
C LYS A 155 27.03 11.01 -15.79
N ASN A 156 25.83 10.98 -15.21
CA ASN A 156 25.23 9.81 -14.57
C ASN A 156 24.11 9.17 -15.39
N VAL A 157 23.96 9.51 -16.67
CA VAL A 157 22.81 9.08 -17.50
C VAL A 157 22.60 7.57 -17.55
N TYR A 158 23.67 6.77 -17.56
CA TYR A 158 23.54 5.31 -17.51
C TYR A 158 22.97 4.81 -16.18
N LYS A 159 23.35 5.45 -15.06
CA LYS A 159 22.76 5.15 -13.74
C LYS A 159 21.29 5.56 -13.69
N ILE A 160 20.96 6.72 -14.25
CA ILE A 160 19.57 7.19 -14.37
C ILE A 160 18.74 6.20 -15.18
N LEU A 161 19.24 5.73 -16.33
CA LEU A 161 18.56 4.72 -17.15
C LEU A 161 18.29 3.44 -16.36
N VAL A 162 19.29 2.91 -15.63
CA VAL A 162 19.11 1.71 -14.80
C VAL A 162 18.08 1.96 -13.70
N ILE A 163 18.13 3.10 -13.01
CA ILE A 163 17.17 3.43 -11.95
C ILE A 163 15.76 3.57 -12.52
N SER A 164 15.60 4.25 -13.67
CA SER A 164 14.30 4.39 -14.34
C SER A 164 13.76 3.05 -14.83
N PHE A 165 14.62 2.16 -15.35
CA PHE A 165 14.29 0.79 -15.69
C PHE A 165 13.75 0.01 -14.50
N VAL A 166 14.51 -0.02 -13.41
CA VAL A 166 14.15 -0.77 -12.20
C VAL A 166 12.92 -0.16 -11.51
N SER A 167 12.69 1.14 -11.64
CA SER A 167 11.54 1.82 -11.03
C SER A 167 10.19 1.31 -11.53
N VAL A 168 10.11 0.84 -12.77
CA VAL A 168 8.88 0.25 -13.35
C VAL A 168 8.42 -0.95 -12.54
N TRP A 169 9.35 -1.72 -11.99
CA TRP A 169 9.08 -2.97 -11.28
C TRP A 169 8.72 -2.76 -9.80
N THR A 170 8.69 -1.52 -9.33
CA THR A 170 8.48 -1.23 -7.90
C THR A 170 7.03 -0.96 -7.55
N TYR A 171 6.34 -0.20 -8.39
CA TYR A 171 5.04 0.38 -8.08
C TYR A 171 4.33 0.91 -9.33
N SER A 172 3.00 0.88 -9.34
CA SER A 172 2.20 1.38 -10.46
C SER A 172 2.35 2.89 -10.70
N GLY A 173 2.77 3.66 -9.69
CA GLY A 173 3.07 5.09 -9.80
C GLY A 173 4.39 5.45 -10.50
N PHE A 174 5.11 4.50 -11.11
CA PHE A 174 6.37 4.78 -11.81
C PHE A 174 6.33 5.92 -12.86
N PRO A 175 5.22 6.20 -13.58
CA PRO A 175 5.18 7.29 -14.56
C PRO A 175 5.45 8.66 -13.94
N TYR A 176 5.34 8.79 -12.62
CA TYR A 176 5.62 10.03 -11.90
C TYR A 176 7.07 10.52 -12.05
N LEU A 177 8.03 9.60 -12.18
CA LEU A 177 9.42 9.96 -12.45
C LEU A 177 9.59 10.56 -13.85
N LEU A 178 8.85 10.06 -14.85
CA LEU A 178 8.83 10.63 -16.20
C LEU A 178 8.17 12.00 -16.22
N LEU A 179 7.03 12.17 -15.53
CA LEU A 179 6.37 13.47 -15.40
C LEU A 179 7.34 14.51 -14.80
N THR A 180 8.06 14.14 -13.75
CA THR A 180 9.08 15.01 -13.14
C THR A 180 10.17 15.37 -14.15
N ALA A 181 10.68 14.40 -14.91
CA ALA A 181 11.69 14.61 -15.95
C ALA A 181 11.22 15.57 -17.05
N ILE A 182 9.97 15.41 -17.49
CA ILE A 182 9.33 16.29 -18.48
C ILE A 182 9.27 17.71 -17.94
N PHE A 183 8.74 17.93 -16.74
CA PHE A 183 8.59 19.27 -16.17
C PHE A 183 9.94 19.96 -15.90
N ILE A 184 10.97 19.22 -15.45
CA ILE A 184 12.33 19.77 -15.34
C ILE A 184 12.84 20.22 -16.72
N SER A 185 12.62 19.41 -17.76
CA SER A 185 13.08 19.73 -19.11
C SER A 185 12.29 20.88 -19.76
N LEU A 186 11.01 21.05 -19.41
CA LEU A 186 10.19 22.19 -19.84
C LEU A 186 10.63 23.49 -19.16
N LEU A 187 11.05 23.42 -17.89
CA LEU A 187 11.52 24.58 -17.14
C LEU A 187 12.94 25.01 -17.55
N ASP A 188 13.80 24.05 -17.93
CA ASP A 188 15.16 24.30 -18.41
C ASP A 188 15.49 23.40 -19.62
N SER A 189 15.20 23.91 -20.82
CA SER A 189 15.35 23.21 -22.11
C SER A 189 16.80 22.99 -22.57
N LYS A 190 17.78 23.04 -21.67
CA LYS A 190 19.18 22.70 -21.98
C LYS A 190 19.26 21.27 -22.54
N LYS A 191 20.17 21.08 -23.51
CA LYS A 191 20.47 19.76 -24.11
C LYS A 191 20.77 18.68 -23.06
N GLU A 192 21.34 19.09 -21.93
CA GLU A 192 21.62 18.23 -20.77
C GLU A 192 20.37 17.63 -20.14
N ASN A 193 19.32 18.42 -19.91
CA ASN A 193 18.06 17.94 -19.33
C ASN A 193 17.29 17.09 -20.33
N LEU A 194 17.28 17.46 -21.62
CA LEU A 194 16.70 16.64 -22.67
C LEU A 194 17.40 15.28 -22.81
N LYS A 195 18.73 15.25 -22.61
CA LYS A 195 19.49 13.99 -22.56
C LYS A 195 19.09 13.15 -21.34
N ILE A 196 18.89 13.75 -20.18
CA ILE A 196 18.42 12.99 -19.01
C ILE A 196 17.01 12.45 -19.26
N LEU A 197 16.09 13.27 -19.78
CA LEU A 197 14.73 12.87 -20.14
C LEU A 197 14.73 11.67 -21.09
N SER A 198 15.56 11.67 -22.14
CA SER A 198 15.62 10.54 -23.07
C SER A 198 16.08 9.25 -22.40
N TYR A 199 17.00 9.31 -21.45
CA TYR A 199 17.46 8.14 -20.70
C TYR A 199 16.43 7.66 -19.67
N VAL A 200 15.68 8.56 -19.03
CA VAL A 200 14.54 8.21 -18.17
C VAL A 200 13.48 7.47 -19.00
N THR A 201 13.07 8.06 -20.13
CA THR A 201 12.08 7.47 -21.03
C THR A 201 12.54 6.12 -21.56
N THR A 202 13.79 6.02 -22.02
CA THR A 202 14.36 4.76 -22.53
C THR A 202 14.41 3.70 -21.43
N GLY A 203 14.88 4.06 -20.23
CA GLY A 203 14.91 3.16 -19.08
C GLY A 203 13.52 2.61 -18.76
N MET A 204 12.50 3.47 -18.70
CA MET A 204 11.12 3.04 -18.45
C MET A 204 10.54 2.15 -19.55
N ILE A 205 10.77 2.48 -20.82
CA ILE A 205 10.33 1.65 -21.95
C ILE A 205 10.96 0.27 -21.86
N LEU A 206 12.28 0.19 -21.61
CA LEU A 206 12.97 -1.07 -21.42
C LEU A 206 12.42 -1.81 -20.18
N GLY A 207 12.16 -1.11 -19.08
CA GLY A 207 11.59 -1.70 -17.86
C GLY A 207 10.22 -2.32 -18.10
N MET A 208 9.39 -1.70 -18.96
CA MET A 208 8.11 -2.27 -19.39
C MET A 208 8.30 -3.45 -20.35
N ILE A 209 9.20 -3.36 -21.34
CA ILE A 209 9.42 -4.44 -22.33
C ILE A 209 10.00 -5.69 -21.66
N PHE A 210 10.97 -5.53 -20.76
CA PHE A 210 11.59 -6.63 -20.02
C PHE A 210 10.86 -6.98 -18.73
N HIS A 211 9.65 -6.44 -18.52
CA HIS A 211 8.83 -6.83 -17.39
C HIS A 211 8.47 -8.32 -17.50
N PRO A 212 8.57 -9.13 -16.42
CA PRO A 212 8.27 -10.56 -16.47
C PRO A 212 6.87 -10.90 -16.99
N SER A 213 5.90 -10.02 -16.74
CA SER A 213 4.52 -10.17 -17.23
C SER A 213 4.29 -9.72 -18.69
N PHE A 214 5.34 -9.37 -19.47
CA PHE A 214 5.18 -8.91 -20.86
C PHE A 214 4.39 -9.91 -21.74
N PRO A 215 3.32 -9.47 -22.46
CA PRO A 215 2.75 -8.12 -22.59
C PRO A 215 1.53 -7.82 -21.69
N TYR A 216 1.14 -8.73 -20.80
CA TYR A 216 -0.10 -8.64 -20.01
C TYR A 216 -0.16 -7.44 -19.05
N GLN A 217 0.99 -6.88 -18.68
CA GLN A 217 1.07 -5.71 -17.81
C GLN A 217 0.38 -4.47 -18.36
N PHE A 218 0.23 -4.32 -19.68
CA PHE A 218 -0.51 -3.18 -20.23
C PHE A 218 -1.99 -3.22 -19.82
N LYS A 219 -2.61 -4.40 -19.89
CA LYS A 219 -3.99 -4.59 -19.42
C LYS A 219 -4.08 -4.35 -17.92
N GLY A 220 -3.11 -4.87 -17.18
CA GLY A 220 -3.00 -4.64 -15.75
C GLY A 220 -2.92 -3.14 -15.38
N TYR A 221 -2.01 -2.40 -16.00
CA TYR A 221 -1.82 -0.97 -15.73
C TYR A 221 -3.05 -0.16 -16.14
N PHE A 222 -3.75 -0.57 -17.18
CA PHE A 222 -5.02 0.06 -17.55
C PHE A 222 -6.07 -0.09 -16.43
N ILE A 223 -6.19 -1.27 -15.82
CA ILE A 223 -7.10 -1.48 -14.70
C ILE A 223 -6.68 -0.63 -13.50
N GLU A 224 -5.40 -0.69 -13.11
CA GLU A 224 -4.88 -0.02 -11.90
C GLU A 224 -4.82 1.51 -12.01
N LEU A 225 -4.47 2.07 -13.18
CA LEU A 225 -4.29 3.52 -13.35
C LEU A 225 -5.54 4.21 -13.90
N VAL A 226 -6.29 3.55 -14.78
CA VAL A 226 -7.43 4.18 -15.48
C VAL A 226 -8.74 3.78 -14.82
N LEU A 227 -9.07 2.47 -14.79
CA LEU A 227 -10.36 2.02 -14.26
C LEU A 227 -10.49 2.28 -12.75
N GLN A 228 -9.40 2.24 -12.01
CA GLN A 228 -9.46 2.54 -10.57
C GLN A 228 -9.68 4.03 -10.26
N THR A 229 -9.18 4.91 -11.14
CA THR A 229 -9.42 6.36 -11.02
C THR A 229 -10.86 6.71 -11.41
N ILE A 230 -11.44 5.98 -12.36
CA ILE A 230 -12.81 6.19 -12.85
C ILE A 230 -13.55 4.85 -12.81
N PRO A 231 -13.96 4.38 -11.61
CA PRO A 231 -14.56 3.06 -11.46
C PRO A 231 -15.93 2.97 -12.15
N PRO A 232 -16.24 1.87 -12.84
CA PRO A 232 -17.58 1.57 -13.31
C PRO A 232 -18.63 1.64 -12.19
N LYS A 233 -19.87 1.97 -12.57
CA LYS A 233 -20.99 2.08 -11.62
C LYS A 233 -21.25 0.76 -10.91
N GLY A 234 -21.55 0.84 -9.62
CA GLY A 234 -21.94 -0.30 -8.80
C GLY A 234 -20.78 -1.13 -8.26
N ILE A 235 -19.53 -0.77 -8.55
CA ILE A 235 -18.36 -1.38 -7.92
C ILE A 235 -18.18 -0.82 -6.50
N GLU A 236 -17.82 -1.68 -5.56
CA GLU A 236 -17.53 -1.27 -4.18
C GLU A 236 -16.38 -0.26 -4.12
N PRO A 237 -16.56 0.89 -3.45
CA PRO A 237 -15.49 1.86 -3.30
C PRO A 237 -14.43 1.33 -2.35
N ILE A 238 -13.17 1.44 -2.75
CA ILE A 238 -12.03 1.18 -1.87
C ILE A 238 -11.77 2.47 -1.09
N ALA A 239 -11.73 2.39 0.25
CA ALA A 239 -11.68 3.57 1.12
C ALA A 239 -10.54 4.54 0.79
N GLU A 240 -9.41 4.05 0.29
CA GLU A 240 -8.24 4.87 -0.08
C GLU A 240 -8.37 5.63 -1.40
N TRP A 241 -9.36 5.26 -2.19
CA TRP A 241 -9.71 5.93 -3.43
C TRP A 241 -10.87 6.89 -3.25
N LEU A 242 -11.37 7.00 -2.01
CA LEU A 242 -12.30 8.06 -1.65
C LEU A 242 -11.52 9.35 -1.36
N PRO A 243 -12.16 10.51 -1.56
CA PRO A 243 -11.56 11.78 -1.23
C PRO A 243 -11.30 11.92 0.28
N PRO A 244 -10.23 12.62 0.68
CA PRO A 244 -9.98 12.93 2.08
C PRO A 244 -11.11 13.78 2.66
N THR A 245 -11.46 13.51 3.91
CA THR A 245 -12.34 14.42 4.65
C THR A 245 -11.64 15.76 4.90
N LYS A 246 -12.42 16.81 5.18
CA LYS A 246 -11.87 18.14 5.52
C LYS A 246 -10.89 18.08 6.69
N GLU A 247 -11.20 17.25 7.70
CA GLU A 247 -10.34 17.03 8.86
C GLU A 247 -9.00 16.42 8.46
N ILE A 248 -9.01 15.42 7.57
CA ILE A 248 -7.79 14.78 7.06
C ILE A 248 -6.93 15.78 6.29
N LEU A 249 -7.54 16.63 5.46
CA LEU A 249 -6.81 17.68 4.73
C LEU A 249 -6.15 18.69 5.69
N ILE A 250 -6.88 19.14 6.71
CA ILE A 250 -6.35 20.09 7.70
C ILE A 250 -5.20 19.46 8.47
N LEU A 251 -5.41 18.28 9.06
CA LEU A 251 -4.38 17.57 9.83
C LEU A 251 -3.14 17.24 8.98
N GLY A 252 -3.36 16.95 7.70
CA GLY A 252 -2.30 16.64 6.76
C GLY A 252 -1.41 17.84 6.39
N PHE A 253 -1.93 19.07 6.45
CA PHE A 253 -1.21 20.28 6.03
C PHE A 253 -0.97 21.32 7.13
N ILE A 254 -1.50 21.14 8.35
CA ILE A 254 -1.43 22.16 9.42
C ILE A 254 -0.01 22.62 9.75
N THR A 255 0.97 21.71 9.73
CA THR A 255 2.39 22.06 9.98
C THR A 255 3.09 22.55 8.71
N THR A 256 2.60 22.14 7.54
CA THR A 256 3.21 22.37 6.23
C THR A 256 2.83 23.75 5.69
N PHE A 257 1.59 24.18 5.94
CA PHE A 257 1.05 25.45 5.45
C PHE A 257 1.82 26.68 5.99
N PRO A 258 2.14 26.79 7.30
CA PRO A 258 2.99 27.89 7.79
C PRO A 258 4.38 27.91 7.14
N LEU A 259 4.99 26.74 6.91
CA LEU A 259 6.28 26.65 6.22
C LEU A 259 6.18 27.02 4.74
N LEU A 260 5.09 26.67 4.05
CA LEU A 260 4.81 27.12 2.69
C LEU A 260 4.72 28.65 2.63
N LEU A 261 3.94 29.27 3.52
CA LEU A 261 3.83 30.73 3.57
C LEU A 261 5.19 31.41 3.83
N LEU A 262 5.99 30.86 4.74
CA LEU A 262 7.35 31.34 4.98
C LEU A 262 8.25 31.18 3.74
N CYS A 263 8.13 30.07 3.00
CA CYS A 263 8.86 29.88 1.75
C CYS A 263 8.44 30.92 0.70
N PHE A 264 7.15 31.20 0.54
CA PHE A 264 6.68 32.24 -0.38
C PHE A 264 7.18 33.63 0.02
N ARG A 265 7.11 33.98 1.31
CA ARG A 265 7.69 35.23 1.82
C ARG A 265 9.18 35.34 1.50
N ASN A 266 9.94 34.28 1.78
CA ASN A 266 11.37 34.24 1.45
C ASN A 266 11.61 34.30 -0.06
N GLY A 267 10.73 33.70 -0.86
CA GLY A 267 10.73 33.68 -2.32
C GLY A 267 10.55 35.06 -2.96
N ILE A 268 9.72 35.91 -2.34
CA ILE A 268 9.54 37.31 -2.74
C ILE A 268 10.85 38.08 -2.58
N HIS A 269 11.57 37.85 -1.49
CA HIS A 269 12.84 38.52 -1.21
C HIS A 269 14.06 37.86 -1.86
N SER A 270 13.95 36.59 -2.23
CA SER A 270 15.04 35.81 -2.80
C SER A 270 14.50 34.79 -3.78
N LYS A 271 15.03 34.76 -5.00
CA LYS A 271 14.57 33.85 -6.05
C LYS A 271 14.51 32.41 -5.55
N PHE A 272 13.43 31.70 -5.88
CA PHE A 272 13.29 30.27 -5.62
C PHE A 272 14.40 29.48 -6.33
N GLU A 273 14.73 28.33 -5.75
CA GLU A 273 15.53 27.33 -6.44
C GLU A 273 14.75 26.89 -7.71
N PRO A 274 15.34 26.97 -8.92
CA PRO A 274 14.58 26.79 -10.16
C PRO A 274 13.85 25.44 -10.27
N THR A 275 14.52 24.34 -9.90
CA THR A 275 13.91 23.00 -10.00
C THR A 275 12.79 22.79 -8.98
N SER A 276 12.79 23.55 -7.89
CA SER A 276 11.79 23.43 -6.83
C SER A 276 10.37 23.78 -7.30
N ILE A 277 10.25 24.64 -8.33
CA ILE A 277 8.97 25.01 -8.93
C ILE A 277 8.25 23.79 -9.51
N VAL A 278 9.00 22.80 -10.01
CA VAL A 278 8.43 21.53 -10.49
C VAL A 278 7.72 20.81 -9.34
N PHE A 279 8.33 20.72 -8.16
CA PHE A 279 7.70 20.09 -7.00
C PHE A 279 6.52 20.90 -6.47
N LEU A 280 6.56 22.24 -6.55
CA LEU A 280 5.38 23.05 -6.22
C LEU A 280 4.21 22.75 -7.16
N PHE A 281 4.47 22.74 -8.48
CA PHE A 281 3.46 22.45 -9.49
C PHE A 281 2.88 21.05 -9.30
N LEU A 282 3.75 20.04 -9.19
CA LEU A 282 3.35 18.66 -8.92
C LEU A 282 2.56 18.56 -7.61
N GLY A 283 2.98 19.24 -6.55
CA GLY A 283 2.27 19.28 -5.27
C GLY A 283 0.84 19.79 -5.41
N ILE A 284 0.66 20.91 -6.14
CA ILE A 284 -0.66 21.51 -6.41
C ILE A 284 -1.52 20.60 -7.28
N THR A 285 -0.99 20.08 -8.39
CA THR A 285 -1.73 19.18 -9.28
C THR A 285 -2.20 17.93 -8.53
N ASN A 286 -1.32 17.32 -7.72
CA ASN A 286 -1.68 16.18 -6.89
C ASN A 286 -2.69 16.56 -5.80
N LEU A 287 -2.65 17.78 -5.25
CA LEU A 287 -3.67 18.22 -4.29
C LEU A 287 -5.05 18.36 -4.94
N ILE A 288 -5.10 18.87 -6.18
CA ILE A 288 -6.34 18.96 -6.96
C ILE A 288 -6.90 17.55 -7.19
N PHE A 289 -6.08 16.60 -7.64
CA PHE A 289 -6.50 15.21 -7.81
C PHE A 289 -6.76 14.47 -6.49
N ALA A 290 -6.17 14.92 -5.37
CA ALA A 290 -6.46 14.37 -4.05
C ALA A 290 -7.92 14.63 -3.65
N SER A 291 -8.59 15.64 -4.21
CA SER A 291 -10.05 15.81 -4.07
C SER A 291 -10.86 14.65 -4.66
N ALA A 292 -10.22 13.72 -5.38
CA ALA A 292 -10.80 12.47 -5.84
C ALA A 292 -10.23 11.23 -5.13
N SER A 293 -9.01 11.27 -4.56
CA SER A 293 -8.37 10.08 -3.95
C SER A 293 -7.33 10.42 -2.86
N LEU A 294 -7.45 9.76 -1.71
CA LEU A 294 -6.46 9.79 -0.62
C LEU A 294 -5.06 9.32 -1.04
N ARG A 295 -4.95 8.43 -2.03
CA ARG A 295 -3.65 7.93 -2.52
C ARG A 295 -2.79 9.03 -3.15
N VAL A 296 -3.42 10.07 -3.70
CA VAL A 296 -2.70 11.19 -4.33
C VAL A 296 -2.24 12.22 -3.29
N PHE A 297 -2.88 12.24 -2.11
CA PHE A 297 -2.51 13.11 -1.00
C PHE A 297 -1.05 12.91 -0.57
N GLU A 298 -0.61 11.65 -0.39
CA GLU A 298 0.75 11.36 0.11
C GLU A 298 1.82 11.91 -0.83
N ILE A 299 1.55 11.86 -2.14
CA ILE A 299 2.41 12.41 -3.18
C ILE A 299 2.40 13.94 -3.12
N SER A 300 1.22 14.55 -3.00
CA SER A 300 1.08 16.00 -2.84
C SER A 300 1.89 16.53 -1.67
N TRP A 301 1.72 15.93 -0.49
CA TRP A 301 2.46 16.32 0.70
C TRP A 301 3.97 16.19 0.52
N LEU A 302 4.43 15.06 -0.04
CA LEU A 302 5.85 14.81 -0.30
C LEU A 302 6.45 15.85 -1.25
N MET A 303 5.73 16.25 -2.29
CA MET A 303 6.21 17.28 -3.22
C MET A 303 6.28 18.67 -2.55
N PHE A 304 5.27 19.04 -1.75
CA PHE A 304 5.34 20.27 -0.95
C PHE A 304 6.50 20.23 0.04
N PHE A 305 6.75 19.09 0.69
CA PHE A 305 7.90 18.90 1.57
C PHE A 305 9.21 19.19 0.82
N VAL A 306 9.40 18.62 -0.37
CA VAL A 306 10.60 18.88 -1.18
C VAL A 306 10.70 20.36 -1.56
N PHE A 307 9.62 20.98 -2.04
CA PHE A 307 9.61 22.40 -2.39
C PHE A 307 10.00 23.29 -1.20
N ILE A 308 9.43 23.04 -0.02
CA ILE A 308 9.72 23.79 1.19
C ILE A 308 11.21 23.67 1.52
N PHE A 309 11.74 22.46 1.64
CA PHE A 309 13.11 22.24 2.07
C PHE A 309 14.18 22.58 1.00
N LEU A 310 13.80 22.86 -0.24
CA LEU A 310 14.70 23.48 -1.23
C LEU A 310 14.78 25.00 -1.09
N ASN A 311 13.78 25.65 -0.49
CA ASN A 311 13.67 27.12 -0.46
C ASN A 311 13.68 27.74 0.94
N LEU A 312 13.56 26.92 1.98
CA LEU A 312 13.43 27.40 3.34
C LEU A 312 14.75 28.02 3.82
N LYS A 313 14.65 29.25 4.33
CA LYS A 313 15.76 30.00 4.92
C LYS A 313 15.38 30.39 6.34
N ILE A 314 15.85 29.60 7.30
CA ILE A 314 15.66 29.82 8.73
C ILE A 314 17.00 29.58 9.41
N ASN A 315 17.34 30.37 10.43
CA ASN A 315 18.55 30.14 11.22
C ASN A 315 18.51 28.76 11.88
N ILE A 316 19.65 28.07 11.92
CA ILE A 316 19.77 26.71 12.48
C ILE A 316 19.21 26.57 13.90
N ARG A 317 19.33 27.61 14.75
CA ARG A 317 18.80 27.61 16.12
C ARG A 317 17.28 27.50 16.14
N TYR A 318 16.60 28.27 15.28
CA TYR A 318 15.14 28.19 15.15
C TYR A 318 14.70 26.88 14.50
N GLN A 319 15.46 26.34 13.54
CA GLN A 319 15.16 25.02 12.98
C GLN A 319 15.14 23.95 14.07
N LEU A 320 16.16 23.91 14.94
CA LEU A 320 16.22 22.96 16.05
C LEU A 320 15.09 23.18 17.07
N PHE A 321 14.78 24.43 17.40
CA PHE A 321 13.66 24.74 18.29
C PHE A 321 12.30 24.30 17.72
N ILE A 322 12.03 24.59 16.44
CA ILE A 322 10.81 24.15 15.77
C ILE A 322 10.77 22.62 15.68
N SER A 323 11.92 21.96 15.43
CA SER A 323 12.02 20.49 15.46
C SER A 323 11.58 19.94 16.80
N LEU A 324 12.06 20.52 17.90
CA LEU A 324 11.72 20.09 19.25
C LEU A 324 10.22 20.27 19.52
N LEU A 325 9.65 21.42 19.15
CA LEU A 325 8.21 21.68 19.30
C LEU A 325 7.36 20.68 18.50
N VAL A 326 7.68 20.47 17.22
CA VAL A 326 6.97 19.51 16.38
C VAL A 326 7.10 18.10 16.95
N PHE A 327 8.29 17.70 17.40
CA PHE A 327 8.50 16.40 18.02
C PHE A 327 7.61 16.23 19.25
N VAL A 328 7.67 17.14 20.23
CA VAL A 328 6.91 17.06 21.48
C VAL A 328 5.39 17.03 21.24
N ILE A 329 4.90 17.81 20.29
CA ILE A 329 3.46 17.90 19.99
C ILE A 329 2.96 16.72 19.17
N GLN A 330 3.70 16.34 18.11
CA GLN A 330 3.21 15.40 17.11
C GLN A 330 3.53 13.94 17.46
N ILE A 331 4.58 13.65 18.25
CA ILE A 331 4.91 12.25 18.58
C ILE A 331 3.80 11.52 19.34
N PRO A 332 3.11 12.11 20.36
CA PRO A 332 2.05 11.41 21.08
C PRO A 332 0.83 11.18 20.19
N ILE A 333 0.50 12.15 19.33
CA ILE A 333 -0.61 12.04 18.39
C ILE A 333 -0.31 10.96 17.34
N ALA A 334 0.89 10.95 16.78
CA ALA A 334 1.32 9.92 15.84
C ALA A 334 1.30 8.52 16.47
N TYR A 335 1.75 8.39 17.72
CA TYR A 335 1.73 7.14 18.46
C TYR A 335 0.29 6.65 18.71
N ASP A 336 -0.61 7.51 19.22
CA ASP A 336 -2.02 7.16 19.45
C ASP A 336 -2.73 6.75 18.16
N LYS A 337 -2.58 7.53 17.08
CA LYS A 337 -3.16 7.22 15.77
C LYS A 337 -2.63 5.92 15.18
N MET A 338 -1.34 5.66 15.36
CA MET A 338 -0.75 4.38 14.97
C MET A 338 -1.35 3.23 15.79
N GLY A 339 -1.51 3.39 17.10
CA GLY A 339 -2.19 2.39 17.93
C GLY A 339 -3.62 2.10 17.50
N GLN A 340 -4.38 3.12 17.08
CA GLN A 340 -5.73 2.94 16.50
C GLN A 340 -5.68 2.14 15.19
N GLN A 341 -4.70 2.42 14.33
CA GLN A 341 -4.49 1.72 13.07
C GLN A 341 -4.10 0.24 13.27
N PHE A 342 -3.21 -0.07 14.21
CA PHE A 342 -2.86 -1.46 14.53
C PHE A 342 -4.02 -2.25 15.12
N LYS A 343 -4.90 -1.59 15.88
CA LYS A 343 -6.14 -2.21 16.39
C LYS A 343 -7.12 -2.49 15.25
N SER A 344 -7.28 -1.59 14.28
CA SER A 344 -8.20 -1.82 13.15
C SER A 344 -7.71 -2.93 12.21
N SER A 345 -6.39 -3.12 12.12
CA SER A 345 -5.73 -4.18 11.35
C SER A 345 -5.41 -5.44 12.20
N GLU A 346 -6.06 -5.60 13.36
CA GLU A 346 -5.80 -6.73 14.25
C GLU A 346 -6.06 -8.08 13.56
N THR A 347 -5.06 -8.96 13.64
CA THR A 347 -5.06 -10.26 12.97
C THR A 347 -5.48 -11.43 13.84
N LYS A 348 -5.64 -11.24 15.16
CA LYS A 348 -5.91 -12.30 16.13
C LYS A 348 -7.10 -13.19 15.73
N TYR A 349 -8.24 -12.58 15.41
CA TYR A 349 -9.43 -13.34 15.03
C TYR A 349 -9.29 -14.02 13.66
N GLY A 350 -8.55 -13.39 12.74
CA GLY A 350 -8.22 -13.99 11.44
C GLY A 350 -7.35 -15.23 11.63
N GLN A 351 -6.35 -15.15 12.52
CA GLN A 351 -5.46 -16.27 12.83
C GLN A 351 -6.24 -17.49 13.33
N ILE A 352 -7.10 -17.29 14.33
CA ILE A 352 -7.96 -18.34 14.90
C ILE A 352 -8.80 -19.01 13.80
N VAL A 353 -9.37 -18.23 12.89
CA VAL A 353 -10.18 -18.75 11.77
C VAL A 353 -9.33 -19.51 10.78
N THR A 354 -8.18 -18.98 10.37
CA THR A 354 -7.29 -19.65 9.42
C THR A 354 -6.74 -20.96 9.99
N ASP A 355 -6.46 -21.01 11.29
CA ASP A 355 -6.03 -22.23 11.96
C ASP A 355 -7.18 -23.24 12.04
N TRP A 356 -8.39 -22.81 12.41
CA TRP A 356 -9.57 -23.68 12.37
C TRP A 356 -9.80 -24.28 10.98
N VAL A 357 -9.69 -23.47 9.91
CA VAL A 357 -9.83 -23.93 8.53
C VAL A 357 -8.77 -24.99 8.19
N ARG A 358 -7.50 -24.77 8.54
CA ARG A 358 -6.42 -25.76 8.30
C ARG A 358 -6.70 -27.13 8.92
N PHE A 359 -7.32 -27.17 10.09
CA PHE A 359 -7.57 -28.42 10.82
C PHE A 359 -8.88 -29.11 10.41
N ASN A 360 -9.88 -28.36 9.94
CA ASN A 360 -11.24 -28.88 9.75
C ASN A 360 -11.69 -28.93 8.28
N ILE A 361 -11.07 -28.17 7.39
CA ILE A 361 -11.46 -28.07 5.97
C ILE A 361 -10.39 -28.74 5.09
N PRO A 362 -10.76 -29.66 4.18
CA PRO A 362 -9.85 -30.27 3.21
C PRO A 362 -9.00 -29.26 2.45
N LYS A 363 -7.71 -29.57 2.26
CA LYS A 363 -6.80 -28.76 1.44
C LYS A 363 -7.31 -28.64 -0.01
N GLY A 364 -7.10 -27.49 -0.63
CA GLY A 364 -7.58 -27.20 -1.99
C GLY A 364 -9.08 -26.90 -2.08
N GLU A 365 -9.78 -26.76 -0.96
CA GLU A 365 -11.19 -26.38 -0.99
C GLU A 365 -11.38 -24.90 -1.39
N LYS A 366 -12.51 -24.62 -2.04
CA LYS A 366 -12.97 -23.26 -2.37
C LYS A 366 -13.69 -22.64 -1.18
N ILE A 367 -13.19 -21.49 -0.74
CA ILE A 367 -13.71 -20.73 0.39
C ILE A 367 -14.35 -19.44 -0.13
N PHE A 368 -15.66 -19.30 0.14
CA PHE A 368 -16.41 -18.09 -0.18
C PHE A 368 -16.08 -17.03 0.88
N LEU A 369 -15.17 -16.12 0.55
CA LEU A 369 -14.59 -15.12 1.45
C LEU A 369 -14.69 -13.72 0.83
N SER A 370 -14.84 -12.70 1.67
CA SER A 370 -14.85 -11.31 1.22
C SER A 370 -13.47 -10.89 0.68
N TRP A 371 -13.47 -9.97 -0.28
CA TRP A 371 -12.23 -9.51 -0.91
C TRP A 371 -11.29 -8.77 0.05
N ALA A 372 -11.83 -8.19 1.14
CA ALA A 372 -11.06 -7.45 2.13
C ALA A 372 -10.30 -8.37 3.10
N ASP A 373 -10.80 -9.58 3.36
CA ASP A 373 -10.12 -10.56 4.23
C ASP A 373 -9.06 -11.39 3.46
N TYR A 374 -9.15 -11.41 2.14
CA TYR A 374 -8.29 -12.19 1.24
C TYR A 374 -6.77 -12.01 1.47
N PRO A 375 -6.21 -10.80 1.70
CA PRO A 375 -4.76 -10.65 1.88
C PRO A 375 -4.19 -11.47 3.04
N TYR A 376 -4.89 -11.50 4.18
CA TYR A 376 -4.45 -12.26 5.34
C TYR A 376 -4.65 -13.77 5.14
N PHE A 377 -5.79 -14.16 4.57
CA PHE A 377 -6.13 -15.56 4.36
C PHE A 377 -5.18 -16.21 3.36
N THR A 378 -4.89 -15.57 2.22
CA THR A 378 -3.90 -16.07 1.26
C THR A 378 -2.51 -16.22 1.85
N PHE A 379 -2.10 -15.30 2.73
CA PHE A 379 -0.81 -15.40 3.41
C PHE A 379 -0.71 -16.57 4.39
N LYS A 380 -1.78 -16.83 5.14
CA LYS A 380 -1.79 -17.92 6.15
C LYS A 380 -2.12 -19.27 5.53
N ILE A 381 -3.12 -19.36 4.67
CA ILE A 381 -3.61 -20.62 4.12
C ILE A 381 -3.52 -20.59 2.58
N PRO A 382 -2.30 -20.54 2.01
CA PRO A 382 -2.10 -20.45 0.56
C PRO A 382 -2.47 -21.74 -0.20
N ASP A 383 -2.77 -22.83 0.51
CA ASP A 383 -3.18 -24.12 -0.06
C ASP A 383 -4.69 -24.17 -0.42
N TYR A 384 -5.42 -23.05 -0.31
CA TYR A 384 -6.86 -22.96 -0.54
C TYR A 384 -7.18 -21.94 -1.64
N HIS A 385 -8.38 -22.05 -2.21
CA HIS A 385 -8.88 -21.14 -3.23
C HIS A 385 -9.94 -20.22 -2.63
N PHE A 386 -9.91 -18.95 -3.02
CA PHE A 386 -10.81 -17.91 -2.52
C PHE A 386 -11.53 -17.26 -3.67
N LEU A 387 -12.67 -16.63 -3.36
CA LEU A 387 -13.48 -15.90 -4.32
C LEU A 387 -12.64 -14.92 -5.18
N PHE A 388 -12.09 -13.87 -4.56
CA PHE A 388 -11.07 -12.97 -5.11
C PHE A 388 -10.57 -12.05 -3.98
N GLY A 389 -9.63 -11.13 -4.28
CA GLY A 389 -9.20 -10.13 -3.30
C GLY A 389 -8.53 -8.90 -3.87
N LEU A 390 -8.03 -8.07 -2.94
CA LEU A 390 -7.36 -6.78 -3.14
C LEU A 390 -8.24 -5.67 -3.71
N ASN A 391 -8.81 -5.90 -4.90
CA ASN A 391 -9.52 -4.88 -5.64
C ASN A 391 -10.72 -5.49 -6.35
N PRO A 392 -11.95 -5.05 -6.03
CA PRO A 392 -13.17 -5.45 -6.73
C PRO A 392 -13.12 -5.33 -8.26
N LEU A 393 -12.31 -4.40 -8.80
CA LEU A 393 -12.12 -4.26 -10.24
C LEU A 393 -11.55 -5.51 -10.90
N TYR A 394 -10.71 -6.28 -10.19
CA TYR A 394 -10.12 -7.48 -10.73
C TYR A 394 -11.16 -8.59 -10.97
N ALA A 395 -12.16 -8.68 -10.10
CA ALA A 395 -13.30 -9.58 -10.27
C ALA A 395 -14.28 -9.07 -11.32
N TRP A 396 -14.58 -7.77 -11.30
CA TRP A 396 -15.45 -7.15 -12.31
C TRP A 396 -14.89 -7.27 -13.72
N SER A 397 -13.57 -7.10 -13.90
CA SER A 397 -12.88 -7.27 -15.18
C SER A 397 -12.77 -8.73 -15.63
N TYR A 398 -12.95 -9.69 -14.72
CA TYR A 398 -12.96 -11.12 -15.02
C TYR A 398 -14.35 -11.57 -15.52
N ASP A 399 -15.38 -11.37 -14.68
CA ASP A 399 -16.77 -11.62 -15.04
C ASP A 399 -17.70 -10.72 -14.21
N GLN A 400 -18.34 -9.77 -14.88
CA GLN A 400 -19.23 -8.79 -14.24
C GLN A 400 -20.41 -9.47 -13.56
N LYS A 401 -20.98 -10.53 -14.15
CA LYS A 401 -22.16 -11.21 -13.61
C LYS A 401 -21.83 -11.90 -12.28
N SER A 402 -20.73 -12.65 -12.24
CA SER A 402 -20.25 -13.29 -11.02
C SER A 402 -19.86 -12.26 -9.95
N TYR A 403 -19.23 -11.14 -10.33
CA TYR A 403 -18.93 -10.06 -9.39
C TYR A 403 -20.19 -9.46 -8.74
N PHE A 404 -21.24 -9.17 -9.52
CA PHE A 404 -22.47 -8.64 -8.94
C PHE A 404 -23.26 -9.70 -8.14
N THR A 405 -23.15 -10.97 -8.52
CA THR A 405 -23.79 -12.07 -7.80
C THR A 405 -23.16 -12.28 -6.42
N GLN A 406 -21.83 -12.36 -6.32
CA GLN A 406 -21.17 -12.46 -5.01
C GLN A 406 -21.39 -11.20 -4.16
N LYS A 407 -21.45 -10.02 -4.79
CA LYS A 407 -21.69 -8.77 -4.08
C LYS A 407 -23.08 -8.76 -3.44
N ALA A 408 -24.11 -9.22 -4.16
CA ALA A 408 -25.47 -9.35 -3.65
C ALA A 408 -25.55 -10.31 -2.43
N PHE A 409 -24.68 -11.32 -2.37
CA PHE A 409 -24.55 -12.16 -1.18
C PHE A 409 -24.06 -11.36 0.02
N PHE A 410 -22.94 -10.65 -0.09
CA PHE A 410 -22.36 -9.90 1.03
C PHE A 410 -23.23 -8.73 1.47
N GLU A 411 -23.91 -8.05 0.53
CA GLU A 411 -24.86 -6.98 0.85
C GLU A 411 -26.18 -7.51 1.47
N GLY A 412 -26.53 -8.78 1.25
CA GLY A 412 -27.74 -9.40 1.77
C GLY A 412 -29.04 -8.74 1.29
N ASN A 413 -29.00 -8.00 0.19
CA ASN A 413 -30.09 -7.15 -0.31
C ASN A 413 -31.02 -7.84 -1.33
N LEU A 414 -30.67 -9.06 -1.77
CA LEU A 414 -31.43 -9.81 -2.76
C LEU A 414 -32.20 -10.97 -2.11
N GLN A 415 -33.48 -11.12 -2.46
CA GLN A 415 -34.27 -12.26 -1.99
C GLN A 415 -33.68 -13.57 -2.51
N GLY A 416 -33.37 -14.50 -1.61
CA GLY A 416 -32.72 -15.77 -1.99
C GLY A 416 -31.18 -15.71 -2.02
N PHE A 417 -30.56 -14.64 -1.51
CA PHE A 417 -29.10 -14.53 -1.47
C PHE A 417 -28.41 -15.72 -0.78
N GLN A 418 -29.08 -16.41 0.15
CA GLN A 418 -28.56 -17.59 0.83
C GLN A 418 -28.27 -18.78 -0.11
N PHE A 419 -28.85 -18.81 -1.30
CA PHE A 419 -28.58 -19.85 -2.29
C PHE A 419 -27.35 -19.55 -3.16
N ILE A 420 -26.83 -18.32 -3.13
CA ILE A 420 -25.73 -17.87 -4.00
C ILE A 420 -24.47 -18.72 -3.83
N PRO A 421 -23.94 -18.98 -2.61
CA PRO A 421 -22.70 -19.74 -2.47
C PRO A 421 -22.82 -21.16 -3.04
N LYS A 422 -24.00 -21.78 -2.90
CA LYS A 422 -24.29 -23.11 -3.47
C LYS A 422 -24.38 -23.06 -5.00
N ALA A 423 -25.03 -22.04 -5.55
CA ALA A 423 -25.12 -21.84 -7.00
C ALA A 423 -23.75 -21.57 -7.63
N MET A 424 -22.82 -21.01 -6.85
CA MET A 424 -21.43 -20.76 -7.24
C MET A 424 -20.47 -21.91 -6.88
N ASP A 425 -21.00 -23.04 -6.39
CA ASP A 425 -20.25 -24.25 -6.03
C ASP A 425 -19.17 -24.07 -4.95
N TYR A 426 -19.50 -23.36 -3.88
CA TYR A 426 -18.64 -23.25 -2.69
C TYR A 426 -19.13 -24.19 -1.58
N ASN A 427 -18.20 -24.86 -0.90
CA ASN A 427 -18.53 -25.76 0.20
C ASN A 427 -18.31 -25.12 1.58
N THR A 428 -17.40 -24.15 1.66
CA THR A 428 -17.11 -23.39 2.87
C THR A 428 -17.33 -21.90 2.63
N ILE A 429 -17.98 -21.23 3.58
CA ILE A 429 -18.25 -19.80 3.55
C ILE A 429 -17.69 -19.18 4.83
N VAL A 430 -16.95 -18.09 4.69
CA VAL A 430 -16.42 -17.33 5.81
C VAL A 430 -16.96 -15.90 5.71
N ILE A 431 -17.72 -15.49 6.72
CA ILE A 431 -18.33 -14.16 6.76
C ILE A 431 -17.71 -13.36 7.91
N ASN A 432 -17.14 -12.20 7.59
CA ASN A 432 -16.67 -11.23 8.57
C ASN A 432 -17.88 -10.44 9.11
N LYS A 433 -18.27 -10.70 10.35
CA LYS A 433 -19.43 -10.11 11.03
C LYS A 433 -19.28 -8.61 11.30
N HIS A 434 -18.06 -8.10 11.37
CA HIS A 434 -17.82 -6.68 11.59
C HIS A 434 -18.32 -5.86 10.39
N TYR A 435 -18.09 -6.35 9.17
CA TYR A 435 -18.54 -5.70 7.94
C TYR A 435 -19.90 -6.21 7.45
N TYR A 436 -20.21 -7.49 7.65
CA TYR A 436 -21.37 -8.18 7.09
C TYR A 436 -22.23 -8.85 8.16
N GLY A 437 -22.46 -8.15 9.29
CA GLY A 437 -23.19 -8.70 10.43
C GLY A 437 -24.64 -9.09 10.12
N TYR A 438 -25.34 -8.29 9.31
CA TYR A 438 -26.68 -8.61 8.83
C TYR A 438 -26.68 -9.91 8.02
N THR A 439 -25.79 -10.00 7.03
CA THR A 439 -25.63 -11.18 6.18
C THR A 439 -25.28 -12.43 6.98
N ALA A 440 -24.35 -12.33 7.93
CA ALA A 440 -23.99 -13.46 8.79
C ALA A 440 -25.17 -13.99 9.61
N LYS A 441 -25.96 -13.08 10.22
CA LYS A 441 -27.14 -13.43 11.01
C LYS A 441 -28.23 -14.04 10.12
N THR A 442 -28.62 -13.35 9.07
CA THR A 442 -29.71 -13.79 8.18
C THR A 442 -29.35 -15.08 7.45
N PHE A 443 -28.09 -15.27 7.05
CA PHE A 443 -27.63 -16.52 6.45
C PHE A 443 -27.71 -17.69 7.45
N LYS A 444 -27.35 -17.48 8.71
CA LYS A 444 -27.50 -18.48 9.79
C LYS A 444 -28.96 -18.90 9.97
N ASP A 445 -29.90 -17.97 9.84
CA ASP A 445 -31.33 -18.22 10.07
C ASP A 445 -32.04 -18.84 8.83
N LEU A 446 -31.64 -18.46 7.62
CA LEU A 446 -32.33 -18.83 6.38
C LEU A 446 -31.68 -19.98 5.60
N SER A 447 -30.40 -20.26 5.82
CA SER A 447 -29.68 -21.26 5.03
C SER A 447 -30.07 -22.68 5.44
N ILE A 448 -30.56 -23.46 4.49
CA ILE A 448 -30.86 -24.90 4.66
C ILE A 448 -29.72 -25.80 4.20
N ASP A 449 -28.83 -25.26 3.37
CA ASP A 449 -27.75 -26.00 2.70
C ASP A 449 -26.42 -25.93 3.45
N TYR A 450 -26.30 -25.10 4.49
CA TYR A 450 -25.08 -24.89 5.25
C TYR A 450 -25.35 -24.87 6.74
N ILE A 451 -24.44 -25.43 7.52
CA ILE A 451 -24.46 -25.37 8.99
C ILE A 451 -23.36 -24.44 9.49
N LEU A 452 -23.64 -23.72 10.57
CA LEU A 452 -22.61 -22.97 11.28
C LEU A 452 -21.64 -23.96 11.94
N ALA A 453 -20.41 -24.00 11.45
CA ALA A 453 -19.38 -24.92 11.93
C ALA A 453 -18.45 -24.27 12.97
N PHE A 454 -18.24 -22.96 12.88
CA PHE A 454 -17.42 -22.21 13.82
C PHE A 454 -17.84 -20.74 13.87
N GLU A 455 -17.70 -20.12 15.04
CA GLU A 455 -17.96 -18.70 15.23
C GLU A 455 -17.01 -18.12 16.28
N ASN A 456 -16.42 -16.96 15.99
CA ASN A 456 -15.73 -16.13 16.98
C ASN A 456 -16.28 -14.70 16.93
N GLU A 457 -15.67 -13.75 17.64
CA GLU A 457 -16.18 -12.37 17.71
C GLU A 457 -16.25 -11.67 16.34
N LYS A 458 -15.32 -11.96 15.42
CA LYS A 458 -15.22 -11.29 14.11
C LYS A 458 -15.77 -12.11 12.95
N TYR A 459 -15.78 -13.45 13.01
CA TYR A 459 -16.09 -14.31 11.88
C TYR A 459 -17.10 -15.42 12.22
N SER A 460 -17.87 -15.81 11.20
CA SER A 460 -18.69 -17.02 11.19
C SER A 460 -18.28 -17.89 10.01
N ILE A 461 -18.13 -19.20 10.24
CA ILE A 461 -17.79 -20.20 9.23
C ILE A 461 -18.97 -21.14 9.04
N PHE A 462 -19.44 -21.25 7.81
CA PHE A 462 -20.51 -22.15 7.42
C PHE A 462 -19.98 -23.21 6.47
N VAL A 463 -20.37 -24.47 6.68
CA VAL A 463 -19.94 -25.61 5.85
C VAL A 463 -21.18 -26.28 5.27
N ARG A 464 -21.13 -26.63 3.99
CA ARG A 464 -22.23 -27.24 3.26
C ARG A 464 -22.63 -28.57 3.89
N THR A 465 -23.93 -28.78 4.10
CA THR A 465 -24.46 -30.05 4.54
C THR A 465 -24.38 -31.04 3.39
N ASN A 466 -23.57 -32.10 3.57
CA ASN A 466 -23.55 -33.20 2.61
C ASN A 466 -24.91 -33.91 2.68
N PRO A 467 -25.70 -34.01 1.58
CA PRO A 467 -26.95 -34.75 1.60
C PRO A 467 -26.76 -36.24 1.98
N ASN A 468 -25.54 -36.78 1.85
CA ASN A 468 -25.22 -38.18 2.12
C ASN A 468 -24.60 -38.48 3.51
N LYS A 469 -24.43 -37.49 4.41
CA LYS A 469 -23.89 -37.76 5.76
C LYS A 469 -24.94 -37.88 6.87
N ASN A 470 -26.20 -37.52 6.61
CA ASN A 470 -27.28 -37.64 7.59
C ASN A 470 -27.82 -39.07 7.82
N ASN A 471 -27.17 -40.11 7.28
CA ASN A 471 -27.52 -41.51 7.59
C ASN A 471 -26.50 -42.26 8.45
N LYS A 472 -25.47 -41.60 9.01
CA LYS A 472 -24.63 -42.23 10.04
C LYS A 472 -24.32 -41.31 11.22
N LYS A 473 -25.29 -41.36 12.14
CA LYS A 473 -25.18 -41.33 13.61
C LYS A 473 -24.54 -40.12 14.28
N ASP A 474 -25.35 -39.56 15.18
CA ASP A 474 -24.96 -38.89 16.42
C ASP A 474 -23.65 -39.46 16.99
N ALA A 475 -22.59 -38.66 16.92
CA ALA A 475 -21.44 -38.77 17.79
C ALA A 475 -21.30 -37.44 18.50
N ILE A 476 -21.90 -37.38 19.68
CA ILE A 476 -21.64 -36.38 20.71
C ILE A 476 -20.13 -36.41 20.99
N ILE A 477 -19.40 -35.39 20.53
CA ILE A 477 -18.03 -35.14 20.98
C ILE A 477 -18.12 -34.11 22.10
N ASN A 478 -18.01 -34.60 23.33
CA ASN A 478 -17.79 -33.78 24.52
C ASN A 478 -16.41 -33.10 24.42
N PRO A 479 -16.28 -31.80 24.73
CA PRO A 479 -14.98 -31.16 24.84
C PRO A 479 -14.29 -31.53 26.16
N LYS A 480 -13.03 -31.97 26.07
CA LYS A 480 -12.01 -31.82 27.11
C LYS A 480 -10.87 -30.99 26.55
#